data_AF-A0A5E4M682-F1
#
_entry.id   AF-A0A5E4M682-F1
#
_cell.length_a   1.000
_cell.length_b   1.000
_cell.length_c   1.000
_cell.angle_alpha   90.00
_cell.angle_beta   90.00
_cell.angle_gamma   90.00
#
_symmetry.space_group_name_H-M   'P 1'
#
loop_
_entity.id
_entity.type
_entity.pdbx_description
1 polymer ?
#
loop_
_entity_poly.entity_id
_entity_poly.type
_entity_poly.pdbx_seq_one_letter_code
_entity_poly.pdbx_strand_id
1 'polypeptide(L)'
;MNKLKSTQKDKVKRFMAFTQAPESVAIFCLAKNDWKLEQASDNFFQNPLEYETIKINSQLGYNVDKRKLEAMYARYRDPSDLNKINAEGVMRLLDELKLPPDSILVLILAWKCQAAAQCEFTKQEFLNGMAKMGSDSIEKLKIRLPILERELSDPSKFKDFYYFTFNYAKNIGQKGLDLDMAITYWNIIFVGRFRFLDLWCQFLRVSSVNQNKLFNNT
;
A
#
# COMPACT_ATOMS: atom_id res chain seq x y z
N MET A 1 -2.95 -22.62 -11.86
CA MET A 1 -4.34 -22.48 -11.38
C MET A 1 -4.96 -23.86 -11.32
N ASN A 2 -5.34 -24.34 -10.13
CA ASN A 2 -5.99 -25.64 -9.97
C ASN A 2 -7.39 -25.62 -10.57
N LYS A 3 -7.75 -26.66 -11.33
CA LYS A 3 -9.02 -26.77 -12.05
C LYS A 3 -10.16 -27.00 -11.04
N LEU A 4 -11.20 -26.16 -11.05
CA LEU A 4 -12.36 -26.27 -10.17
C LEU A 4 -13.12 -27.59 -10.39
N LYS A 5 -13.56 -28.23 -9.29
CA LYS A 5 -14.46 -29.41 -9.32
C LYS A 5 -15.82 -29.03 -9.90
N SER A 6 -16.58 -29.99 -10.43
CA SER A 6 -17.92 -29.72 -11.00
C SER A 6 -18.86 -29.04 -10.00
N THR A 7 -18.87 -29.54 -8.75
CA THR A 7 -19.67 -28.98 -7.66
C THR A 7 -19.28 -27.55 -7.28
N GLN A 8 -18.02 -27.18 -7.47
CA GLN A 8 -17.52 -25.82 -7.24
C GLN A 8 -17.98 -24.87 -8.35
N LYS A 9 -17.98 -25.32 -9.60
CA LYS A 9 -18.47 -24.53 -10.75
C LYS A 9 -19.96 -24.20 -10.63
N ASP A 10 -20.77 -25.13 -10.16
CA ASP A 10 -22.21 -24.90 -9.97
C ASP A 10 -22.47 -23.85 -8.88
N LYS A 11 -21.69 -23.89 -7.79
CA LYS A 11 -21.75 -22.88 -6.73
C LYS A 11 -21.32 -21.50 -7.24
N VAL A 12 -20.27 -21.42 -8.07
CA VAL A 12 -19.84 -20.17 -8.71
C VAL A 12 -20.97 -19.59 -9.57
N LYS A 13 -21.59 -20.41 -10.42
CA LYS A 13 -22.74 -19.96 -11.26
C LYS A 13 -23.89 -19.42 -10.42
N ARG A 14 -24.28 -20.13 -9.36
CA ARG A 14 -25.35 -19.69 -8.45
C ARG A 14 -24.97 -18.39 -7.75
N PHE A 15 -23.76 -18.31 -7.20
CA PHE A 15 -23.27 -17.10 -6.53
C PHE A 15 -23.32 -15.88 -7.47
N MET A 16 -22.83 -16.02 -8.71
CA MET A 16 -22.87 -14.94 -9.69
C MET A 16 -24.30 -14.53 -10.03
N ALA A 17 -25.24 -15.48 -10.14
CA ALA A 17 -26.64 -15.17 -10.43
C ALA A 17 -27.30 -14.33 -9.32
N PHE A 18 -27.00 -14.61 -8.03
CA PHE A 18 -27.56 -13.88 -6.90
C PHE A 18 -26.87 -12.53 -6.65
N THR A 19 -25.56 -12.46 -6.84
CA THR A 19 -24.76 -11.28 -6.45
C THR A 19 -24.43 -10.35 -7.62
N GLN A 20 -24.64 -10.79 -8.86
CA GLN A 20 -24.17 -10.13 -10.09
C GLN A 20 -22.65 -9.85 -10.08
N ALA A 21 -21.90 -10.57 -9.24
CA ALA A 21 -20.46 -10.44 -9.14
C ALA A 21 -19.76 -11.18 -10.29
N PRO A 22 -18.58 -10.71 -10.74
CA PRO A 22 -17.80 -11.43 -11.74
C PRO A 22 -17.27 -12.76 -11.20
N GLU A 23 -16.96 -13.70 -12.09
CA GLU A 23 -16.56 -15.07 -11.75
C GLU A 23 -15.37 -15.14 -10.78
N SER A 24 -14.38 -14.28 -10.98
CA SER A 24 -13.22 -14.10 -10.11
C SER A 24 -13.59 -13.77 -8.65
N VAL A 25 -14.55 -12.86 -8.46
CA VAL A 25 -15.08 -12.49 -7.13
C VAL A 25 -15.84 -13.67 -6.55
N ALA A 26 -16.71 -14.31 -7.35
CA ALA A 26 -17.47 -15.48 -6.90
C ALA A 26 -16.54 -16.62 -6.41
N ILE A 27 -15.48 -16.92 -7.16
CA ILE A 27 -14.48 -17.93 -6.77
C ILE A 27 -13.78 -17.54 -5.47
N PHE A 28 -13.36 -16.28 -5.32
CA PHE A 28 -12.72 -15.80 -4.09
C PHE A 28 -13.66 -15.94 -2.88
N CYS A 29 -14.89 -15.43 -3.00
CA CYS A 29 -15.88 -15.45 -1.92
C CYS A 29 -16.17 -16.89 -1.48
N LEU A 30 -16.38 -17.78 -2.44
CA LEU A 30 -16.63 -19.19 -2.14
C LEU A 30 -15.40 -19.86 -1.54
N ALA A 31 -14.19 -19.62 -2.05
CA ALA A 31 -12.97 -20.20 -1.52
C ALA A 31 -12.68 -19.75 -0.07
N LYS A 32 -12.93 -18.48 0.27
CA LYS A 32 -12.77 -17.93 1.63
C LYS A 32 -13.76 -18.50 2.63
N ASN A 33 -14.90 -19.01 2.15
CA ASN A 33 -16.01 -19.50 2.98
C ASN A 33 -16.22 -21.01 2.82
N ASP A 34 -15.15 -21.79 2.64
CA ASP A 34 -15.17 -23.25 2.51
C ASP A 34 -16.16 -23.77 1.45
N TRP A 35 -16.39 -22.98 0.40
CA TRP A 35 -17.37 -23.24 -0.65
C TRP A 35 -18.81 -23.37 -0.14
N LYS A 36 -19.18 -22.74 0.98
CA LYS A 36 -20.57 -22.65 1.46
C LYS A 36 -21.25 -21.46 0.80
N LEU A 37 -22.27 -21.71 -0.02
CA LEU A 37 -22.87 -20.70 -0.90
C LEU A 37 -23.60 -19.61 -0.10
N GLU A 38 -24.39 -20.04 0.88
CA GLU A 38 -25.22 -19.18 1.72
C GLU A 38 -24.34 -18.26 2.55
N GLN A 39 -23.37 -18.83 3.29
CA GLN A 39 -22.41 -18.07 4.09
C GLN A 39 -21.57 -17.10 3.25
N ALA A 40 -21.13 -17.52 2.05
CA ALA A 40 -20.40 -16.64 1.15
C ALA A 40 -21.27 -15.46 0.67
N SER A 41 -22.57 -15.70 0.45
CA SER A 41 -23.51 -14.68 -0.03
C SER A 41 -23.88 -13.69 1.07
N ASP A 42 -24.12 -14.17 2.29
CA ASP A 42 -24.34 -13.30 3.45
C ASP A 42 -23.12 -12.43 3.72
N ASN A 43 -21.92 -13.03 3.73
CA ASN A 43 -20.68 -12.28 3.86
C ASN A 43 -20.52 -11.27 2.72
N PHE A 44 -20.92 -11.62 1.48
CA PHE A 44 -20.92 -10.73 0.31
C PHE A 44 -21.69 -9.43 0.56
N PHE A 45 -22.91 -9.55 1.08
CA PHE A 45 -23.75 -8.38 1.35
C PHE A 45 -23.35 -7.64 2.63
N GLN A 46 -22.74 -8.32 3.61
CA GLN A 46 -22.29 -7.70 4.87
C GLN A 46 -20.96 -6.95 4.76
N ASN A 47 -20.09 -7.28 3.79
CA ASN A 47 -18.79 -6.62 3.62
C ASN A 47 -18.60 -5.97 2.24
N PRO A 48 -19.48 -5.03 1.78
CA PRO A 48 -19.44 -4.48 0.41
C PRO A 48 -18.06 -3.96 -0.01
N LEU A 49 -17.31 -3.36 0.92
CA LEU A 49 -16.01 -2.75 0.68
C LEU A 49 -14.88 -3.76 0.37
N GLU A 50 -14.93 -4.96 0.96
CA GLU A 50 -13.96 -6.03 0.67
C GLU A 50 -14.20 -6.59 -0.75
N TYR A 51 -15.46 -6.69 -1.18
CA TYR A 51 -15.79 -7.17 -2.52
C TYR A 51 -15.62 -6.12 -3.59
N GLU A 52 -15.86 -4.84 -3.32
CA GLU A 52 -15.46 -3.76 -4.23
C GLU A 52 -13.96 -3.82 -4.51
N THR A 53 -13.15 -4.03 -3.48
CA THR A 53 -11.71 -4.22 -3.60
C THR A 53 -11.38 -5.38 -4.54
N ILE A 54 -11.99 -6.55 -4.36
CA ILE A 54 -11.71 -7.74 -5.20
C ILE A 54 -12.28 -7.59 -6.61
N LYS A 55 -13.46 -6.98 -6.74
CA LYS A 55 -14.10 -6.66 -8.02
C LYS A 55 -13.18 -5.73 -8.80
N ILE A 56 -12.68 -4.66 -8.19
CA ILE A 56 -11.71 -3.76 -8.80
C ILE A 56 -10.42 -4.51 -9.14
N ASN A 57 -9.88 -5.34 -8.25
CA ASN A 57 -8.69 -6.17 -8.53
C ASN A 57 -8.90 -7.10 -9.73
N SER A 58 -10.10 -7.62 -9.90
CA SER A 58 -10.45 -8.52 -10.99
C SER A 58 -10.80 -7.80 -12.30
N GLN A 59 -11.39 -6.62 -12.22
CA GLN A 59 -11.77 -5.78 -13.37
C GLN A 59 -10.57 -5.00 -13.92
N LEU A 60 -9.68 -4.50 -13.05
CA LEU A 60 -8.43 -3.89 -13.46
C LEU A 60 -7.55 -4.90 -14.22
N GLY A 61 -7.73 -6.19 -13.94
CA GLY A 61 -6.84 -7.26 -14.37
C GLY A 61 -5.44 -7.02 -13.79
N TYR A 62 -4.79 -8.06 -13.27
CA TYR A 62 -3.34 -7.97 -13.03
C TYR A 62 -2.53 -7.99 -14.35
N ASN A 63 -3.18 -7.64 -15.48
CA ASN A 63 -2.56 -7.47 -16.77
C ASN A 63 -1.93 -6.08 -16.82
N VAL A 64 -0.66 -6.07 -16.47
CA VAL A 64 0.23 -4.93 -16.62
C VAL A 64 0.86 -4.99 -18.00
N ASP A 65 0.59 -4.00 -18.83
CA ASP A 65 1.30 -3.82 -20.09
C ASP A 65 2.72 -3.34 -19.80
N LYS A 66 3.70 -4.21 -20.03
CA LYS A 66 5.12 -3.92 -19.78
C LYS A 66 5.61 -2.69 -20.54
N ARG A 67 5.11 -2.44 -21.77
CA ARG A 67 5.53 -1.27 -22.56
C ARG A 67 4.98 0.02 -21.98
N LYS A 68 3.72 0.02 -21.54
CA LYS A 68 3.14 1.18 -20.84
C LYS A 68 3.83 1.45 -19.52
N LEU A 69 4.15 0.40 -18.77
CA LEU A 69 4.86 0.53 -17.51
C LEU A 69 6.29 1.08 -17.69
N GLU A 70 7.05 0.62 -18.69
CA GLU A 70 8.35 1.19 -19.04
C GLU A 70 8.24 2.66 -19.48
N ALA A 71 7.22 3.00 -20.28
CA ALA A 71 6.96 4.38 -20.69
C ALA A 71 6.61 5.27 -19.48
N MET A 72 5.85 4.74 -18.52
CA MET A 72 5.54 5.43 -17.26
C MET A 72 6.82 5.68 -16.45
N TYR A 73 7.69 4.68 -16.29
CA TYR A 73 8.98 4.85 -15.63
C TYR A 73 9.83 5.93 -16.31
N ALA A 74 9.90 5.91 -17.65
CA ALA A 74 10.67 6.87 -18.43
C ALA A 74 10.24 8.34 -18.24
N ARG A 75 8.99 8.60 -17.82
CA ARG A 75 8.50 9.96 -17.52
C ARG A 75 9.06 10.52 -16.21
N TYR A 76 9.33 9.65 -15.23
CA TYR A 76 9.70 10.05 -13.88
C TYR A 76 11.18 9.84 -13.57
N ARG A 77 11.89 8.98 -14.32
CA ARG A 77 13.32 8.72 -14.09
C ARG A 77 14.16 9.99 -14.11
N ASP A 78 15.29 9.93 -13.40
CA ASP A 78 16.31 10.96 -13.40
C ASP A 78 16.93 11.07 -14.82
N PRO A 79 17.01 12.28 -15.41
CA PRO A 79 17.70 12.48 -16.68
C PRO A 79 19.19 12.11 -16.63
N SER A 80 19.81 12.24 -15.45
CA SER A 80 21.25 12.01 -15.22
C SER A 80 21.56 10.56 -14.87
N ASP A 81 20.60 9.84 -14.28
CA ASP A 81 20.72 8.41 -13.95
C ASP A 81 19.45 7.65 -14.34
N LEU A 82 19.51 6.96 -15.47
CA LEU A 82 18.35 6.29 -16.05
C LEU A 82 17.90 5.05 -15.25
N ASN A 83 18.60 4.70 -14.16
CA ASN A 83 18.28 3.56 -13.29
C ASN A 83 17.55 3.97 -12.00
N LYS A 84 17.25 5.25 -11.81
CA LYS A 84 16.46 5.73 -10.66
C LYS A 84 15.46 6.82 -11.01
N ILE A 85 14.46 6.97 -10.15
CA ILE A 85 13.60 8.14 -10.02
C ILE A 85 14.14 8.86 -8.80
N ASN A 86 14.66 10.07 -8.99
CA ASN A 86 15.18 10.91 -7.90
C ASN A 86 14.05 11.73 -7.24
N ALA A 87 14.39 12.62 -6.32
CA ALA A 87 13.41 13.43 -5.58
C ALA A 87 12.51 14.26 -6.52
N GLU A 88 13.06 14.89 -7.56
CA GLU A 88 12.26 15.66 -8.53
C GLU A 88 11.31 14.76 -9.32
N GLY A 89 11.76 13.55 -9.67
CA GLY A 89 10.94 12.53 -10.32
C GLY A 89 9.78 12.06 -9.44
N VAL A 90 10.04 11.83 -8.15
CA VAL A 90 9.02 11.49 -7.16
C VAL A 90 8.01 12.62 -7.04
N MET A 91 8.43 13.88 -6.93
CA MET A 91 7.52 15.01 -6.82
C MET A 91 6.59 15.13 -8.04
N ARG A 92 7.12 14.98 -9.27
CA ARG A 92 6.27 14.95 -10.48
C ARG A 92 5.24 13.82 -10.45
N LEU A 93 5.62 12.63 -9.99
CA LEU A 93 4.70 11.51 -9.82
C LEU A 93 3.58 11.84 -8.82
N LEU A 94 3.93 12.44 -7.68
CA LEU A 94 2.97 12.83 -6.65
C LEU A 94 2.02 13.94 -7.13
N ASP A 95 2.51 14.91 -7.90
CA ASP A 95 1.71 15.98 -8.50
C ASP A 95 0.66 15.44 -9.48
N GLU A 96 1.01 14.42 -10.27
CA GLU A 96 0.05 13.75 -11.15
C GLU A 96 -0.97 12.90 -10.37
N LEU A 97 -0.52 12.25 -9.30
CA LEU A 97 -1.37 11.51 -8.37
C LEU A 97 -2.28 12.43 -7.53
N LYS A 98 -1.98 13.73 -7.43
CA LYS A 98 -2.65 14.69 -6.56
C LYS A 98 -2.54 14.30 -5.08
N LEU A 99 -1.35 13.83 -4.69
CA LEU A 99 -1.05 13.43 -3.32
C LEU A 99 -0.05 14.40 -2.69
N PRO A 100 -0.28 14.87 -1.46
CA PRO A 100 0.75 15.60 -0.73
C PRO A 100 1.88 14.62 -0.31
N PRO A 101 3.14 15.09 -0.21
CA PRO A 101 4.29 14.24 0.12
C PRO A 101 4.18 13.49 1.45
N ASP A 102 3.42 14.04 2.40
CA ASP A 102 3.19 13.47 3.74
C ASP A 102 1.94 12.57 3.81
N SER A 103 1.29 12.28 2.68
CA SER A 103 0.15 11.35 2.65
C SER A 103 0.58 9.92 2.98
N ILE A 104 -0.25 9.23 3.78
CA ILE A 104 -0.09 7.79 4.01
C ILE A 104 -0.10 6.97 2.70
N LEU A 105 -0.79 7.45 1.65
CA LEU A 105 -0.81 6.80 0.34
C LEU A 105 0.57 6.82 -0.34
N VAL A 106 1.37 7.85 -0.10
CA VAL A 106 2.76 7.93 -0.57
C VAL A 106 3.62 6.89 0.15
N LEU A 107 3.43 6.72 1.45
CA LEU A 107 4.12 5.70 2.22
C LEU A 107 3.70 4.28 1.83
N ILE A 108 2.41 4.05 1.53
CA ILE A 108 1.91 2.79 0.98
C ILE A 108 2.53 2.49 -0.38
N LEU A 109 2.65 3.50 -1.25
CA LEU A 109 3.34 3.37 -2.53
C LEU A 109 4.78 2.91 -2.33
N ALA A 110 5.53 3.56 -1.44
CA ALA A 110 6.89 3.16 -1.09
C ALA A 110 6.97 1.71 -0.58
N TRP A 111 6.05 1.33 0.30
CA TRP A 111 5.95 -0.03 0.84
C TRP A 111 5.68 -1.07 -0.25
N LYS A 112 4.75 -0.83 -1.17
CA LYS A 112 4.47 -1.79 -2.25
C LYS A 112 5.61 -1.90 -3.26
N CYS A 113 6.34 -0.81 -3.49
CA CYS A 113 7.57 -0.81 -4.27
C CYS A 113 8.77 -1.44 -3.52
N GLN A 114 8.65 -1.66 -2.21
CA GLN A 114 9.75 -2.12 -1.35
C GLN A 114 10.96 -1.18 -1.46
N ALA A 115 10.70 0.12 -1.46
CA ALA A 115 11.74 1.15 -1.60
C ALA A 115 12.75 1.08 -0.46
N ALA A 116 14.03 1.05 -0.79
CA ALA A 116 15.12 0.98 0.17
C ALA A 116 15.41 2.32 0.86
N ALA A 117 15.14 3.45 0.18
CA ALA A 117 15.44 4.79 0.66
C ALA A 117 14.31 5.77 0.32
N GLN A 118 14.16 6.79 1.17
CA GLN A 118 13.19 7.86 0.95
C GLN A 118 13.59 8.78 -0.22
N CYS A 119 12.58 9.43 -0.82
CA CYS A 119 12.74 10.40 -1.90
C CYS A 119 13.32 9.85 -3.20
N GLU A 120 13.46 8.53 -3.35
CA GLU A 120 13.87 7.91 -4.60
C GLU A 120 13.27 6.52 -4.80
N PHE A 121 13.31 6.06 -6.03
CA PHE A 121 13.05 4.66 -6.40
C PHE A 121 14.08 4.21 -7.41
N THR A 122 14.68 3.05 -7.22
CA THR A 122 15.36 2.36 -8.31
C THR A 122 14.36 1.93 -9.39
N LYS A 123 14.85 1.72 -10.62
CA LYS A 123 14.05 1.17 -11.72
C LYS A 123 13.34 -0.12 -11.31
N GLN A 124 14.06 -1.00 -10.64
CA GLN A 124 13.55 -2.31 -10.25
C GLN A 124 12.44 -2.21 -9.19
N GLU A 125 12.59 -1.37 -8.17
CA GLU A 125 11.56 -1.13 -7.14
C GLU A 125 10.28 -0.57 -7.76
N PHE A 126 10.42 0.43 -8.64
CA PHE A 126 9.28 1.05 -9.31
C PHE A 126 8.54 0.04 -10.19
N LEU A 127 9.23 -0.60 -11.14
CA LEU A 127 8.60 -1.54 -12.07
C LEU A 127 7.97 -2.73 -11.35
N ASN A 128 8.66 -3.31 -10.36
CA ASN A 128 8.13 -4.45 -9.61
C ASN A 128 6.94 -4.06 -8.73
N GLY A 129 7.00 -2.90 -8.07
CA GLY A 129 5.90 -2.40 -7.26
C GLY A 129 4.65 -2.16 -8.08
N MET A 130 4.79 -1.45 -9.20
CA MET A 130 3.70 -1.18 -10.14
C MET A 130 3.11 -2.47 -10.72
N ALA A 131 3.95 -3.42 -11.12
CA ALA A 131 3.52 -4.74 -11.58
C ALA A 131 2.73 -5.50 -10.51
N LYS A 132 3.22 -5.56 -9.27
CA LYS A 132 2.52 -6.19 -8.13
C LYS A 132 1.18 -5.53 -7.83
N MET A 133 1.11 -4.22 -8.01
CA MET A 133 -0.11 -3.43 -7.83
C MET A 133 -1.07 -3.51 -9.02
N GLY A 134 -0.69 -4.19 -10.11
CA GLY A 134 -1.52 -4.27 -11.33
C GLY A 134 -1.67 -2.92 -12.04
N SER A 135 -0.70 -2.01 -11.87
CA SER A 135 -0.78 -0.63 -12.35
C SER A 135 0.27 -0.36 -13.42
N ASP A 136 -0.16 0.01 -14.63
CA ASP A 136 0.67 0.45 -15.75
C ASP A 136 0.35 1.90 -16.19
N SER A 137 -0.48 2.60 -15.40
CA SER A 137 -0.87 4.00 -15.63
C SER A 137 -1.17 4.72 -14.31
N ILE A 138 -1.20 6.05 -14.35
CA ILE A 138 -1.55 6.89 -13.19
C ILE A 138 -3.00 6.67 -12.76
N GLU A 139 -3.91 6.47 -13.71
CA GLU A 139 -5.33 6.23 -13.46
C GLU A 139 -5.54 4.93 -12.69
N LYS A 140 -4.86 3.85 -13.10
CA LYS A 140 -4.89 2.58 -12.36
C LYS A 140 -4.31 2.75 -10.96
N LEU A 141 -3.22 3.50 -10.82
CA LEU A 141 -2.59 3.72 -9.52
C LEU A 141 -3.48 4.54 -8.57
N LYS A 142 -4.17 5.58 -9.06
CA LYS A 142 -5.16 6.37 -8.30
C LYS A 142 -6.30 5.51 -7.76
N ILE A 143 -6.75 4.53 -8.53
CA ILE A 143 -7.77 3.57 -8.10
C ILE A 143 -7.18 2.59 -7.08
N ARG A 144 -5.93 2.17 -7.29
CA ARG A 144 -5.29 1.13 -6.49
C ARG A 144 -4.88 1.57 -5.09
N LEU A 145 -4.34 2.78 -4.92
CA LEU A 145 -3.80 3.23 -3.63
C LEU A 145 -4.85 3.23 -2.48
N PRO A 146 -6.08 3.75 -2.65
CA PRO A 146 -7.11 3.68 -1.60
C PRO A 146 -7.50 2.25 -1.23
N ILE A 147 -7.43 1.32 -2.18
CA ILE A 147 -7.70 -0.11 -1.94
C ILE A 147 -6.61 -0.71 -1.05
N LEU A 148 -5.36 -0.39 -1.34
CA LEU A 148 -4.21 -0.84 -0.56
C LEU A 148 -4.19 -0.25 0.85
N GLU A 149 -4.69 0.97 1.02
CA GLU A 149 -4.89 1.57 2.35
C GLU A 149 -5.89 0.76 3.18
N ARG A 150 -6.98 0.27 2.58
CA ARG A 150 -7.94 -0.61 3.26
C ARG A 150 -7.31 -1.93 3.71
N GLU A 151 -6.31 -2.46 2.99
CA GLU A 151 -5.58 -3.66 3.40
C GLU A 151 -4.88 -3.47 4.77
N LEU A 152 -4.60 -2.23 5.17
CA LEU A 152 -3.98 -1.93 6.48
C LEU A 152 -4.95 -2.11 7.67
N SER A 153 -6.22 -2.46 7.43
CA SER A 153 -7.12 -2.93 8.49
C SER A 153 -6.77 -4.34 8.97
N ASP A 154 -6.06 -5.14 8.16
CA ASP A 154 -5.48 -6.42 8.57
C ASP A 154 -4.27 -6.19 9.49
N PRO A 155 -4.25 -6.70 10.74
CA PRO A 155 -3.16 -6.48 11.68
C PRO A 155 -1.79 -6.98 11.20
N SER A 156 -1.75 -8.06 10.41
CA SER A 156 -0.52 -8.61 9.84
C SER A 156 0.04 -7.69 8.76
N LYS A 157 -0.83 -7.17 7.89
CA LYS A 157 -0.45 -6.18 6.87
C LYS A 157 0.00 -4.87 7.49
N PHE A 158 -0.71 -4.39 8.52
CA PHE A 158 -0.32 -3.19 9.24
C PHE A 158 1.05 -3.34 9.90
N LYS A 159 1.31 -4.48 10.55
CA LYS A 159 2.61 -4.77 11.18
C LYS A 159 3.76 -4.79 10.16
N ASP A 160 3.55 -5.43 9.01
CA ASP A 160 4.54 -5.44 7.92
C ASP A 160 4.82 -4.03 7.39
N PHE A 161 3.77 -3.25 7.13
CA PHE A 161 3.85 -1.85 6.71
C PHE A 161 4.58 -0.97 7.74
N TYR A 162 4.29 -1.14 9.03
CA TYR A 162 4.92 -0.41 10.11
C TYR A 162 6.42 -0.72 10.22
N TYR A 163 6.81 -1.99 10.12
CA TYR A 163 8.22 -2.39 10.15
C TYR A 163 8.99 -1.97 8.91
N PHE A 164 8.35 -2.00 7.74
CA PHE A 164 8.92 -1.41 6.53
C PHE A 164 9.26 0.07 6.74
N THR A 165 8.34 0.83 7.34
CA THR A 165 8.48 2.29 7.51
C THR A 165 9.74 2.66 8.28
N PHE A 166 10.11 1.91 9.32
CA PHE A 166 11.35 2.17 10.07
C PHE A 166 12.61 2.07 9.19
N ASN A 167 12.69 1.04 8.35
CA ASN A 167 13.83 0.84 7.47
C ASN A 167 13.87 1.84 6.31
N TYR A 168 12.70 2.25 5.83
CA TYR A 168 12.54 3.27 4.80
C TYR A 168 12.91 4.67 5.30
N ALA A 169 12.55 4.98 6.55
CA ALA A 169 12.75 6.30 7.17
C ALA A 169 14.20 6.57 7.60
N LYS A 170 14.95 5.53 7.97
CA LYS A 170 16.30 5.69 8.51
C LYS A 170 17.32 5.96 7.40
N ASN A 171 18.32 6.77 7.69
CA ASN A 171 19.40 7.03 6.75
C ASN A 171 20.21 5.75 6.48
N ILE A 172 20.70 5.62 5.25
CA ILE A 172 21.59 4.51 4.86
C ILE A 172 22.83 4.53 5.78
N GLY A 173 23.19 3.37 6.30
CA GLY A 173 24.31 3.21 7.23
C GLY A 173 23.99 3.50 8.71
N GLN A 174 22.84 4.10 9.04
CA GLN A 174 22.43 4.30 10.42
C GLN A 174 21.67 3.09 10.98
N LYS A 175 21.95 2.78 12.26
CA LYS A 175 21.26 1.73 13.03
C LYS A 175 19.94 2.21 13.66
N GLY A 176 19.78 3.52 13.86
CA GLY A 176 18.61 4.14 14.46
C GLY A 176 17.95 5.15 13.53
N LEU A 177 16.72 5.51 13.86
CA LEU A 177 15.96 6.59 13.24
C LEU A 177 16.00 7.81 14.15
N ASP A 178 16.23 9.00 13.58
CA ASP A 178 16.16 10.24 14.33
C ASP A 178 14.76 10.47 14.92
N LEU A 179 14.69 11.10 16.10
CA LEU A 179 13.43 11.27 16.82
C LEU A 179 12.42 12.13 16.05
N ASP A 180 12.86 13.22 15.42
CA ASP A 180 11.96 14.09 14.67
C ASP A 180 11.42 13.38 13.43
N MET A 181 12.26 12.56 12.79
CA MET A 181 11.83 11.71 11.69
C MET A 181 10.84 10.62 12.16
N ALA A 182 11.10 9.97 13.30
CA ALA A 182 10.19 8.99 13.89
C ALA A 182 8.82 9.61 14.21
N ILE A 183 8.81 10.80 14.82
CA ILE A 183 7.59 11.56 15.09
C ILE A 183 6.84 11.89 13.80
N THR A 184 7.54 12.31 12.74
CA THR A 184 6.94 12.60 11.44
C THR A 184 6.21 11.37 10.88
N TYR A 185 6.88 10.22 10.82
CA TYR A 185 6.26 8.99 10.33
C TYR A 185 5.14 8.46 11.23
N TRP A 186 5.25 8.60 12.55
CA TRP A 186 4.14 8.25 13.44
C TRP A 186 2.90 9.11 13.18
N ASN A 187 3.07 10.40 12.91
CA ASN A 187 1.96 11.26 12.51
C ASN A 187 1.35 10.84 11.17
N ILE A 188 2.12 10.28 10.23
CA ILE A 188 1.56 9.74 8.99
C ILE A 188 0.80 8.43 9.23
N ILE A 189 1.35 7.51 10.02
CA ILE A 189 0.82 6.15 10.18
C ILE A 189 -0.41 6.11 11.10
N PHE A 190 -0.36 6.88 12.19
CA PHE A 190 -1.26 6.72 13.33
C PHE A 190 -2.32 7.81 13.46
N VAL A 191 -2.31 8.84 12.61
CA VAL A 191 -3.41 9.82 12.57
C VAL A 191 -4.74 9.10 12.39
N GLY A 192 -5.69 9.41 13.26
CA GLY A 192 -7.01 8.76 13.31
C GLY A 192 -7.04 7.33 13.84
N ARG A 193 -5.89 6.70 14.14
CA ARG A 193 -5.79 5.32 14.65
C ARG A 193 -5.32 5.24 16.10
N PHE A 194 -4.46 6.16 16.53
CA PHE A 194 -3.90 6.14 17.88
C PHE A 194 -4.39 7.34 18.70
N ARG A 195 -5.30 7.09 19.64
CA ARG A 195 -5.94 8.14 20.45
C ARG A 195 -4.98 8.95 21.33
N PHE A 196 -3.76 8.46 21.57
CA PHE A 196 -2.76 9.12 22.40
C PHE A 196 -1.58 9.63 21.59
N LEU A 197 -1.72 9.73 20.26
CA LEU A 197 -0.64 10.15 19.37
C LEU A 197 -0.05 11.51 19.76
N ASP A 198 -0.90 12.51 20.01
CA ASP A 198 -0.43 13.85 20.38
C ASP A 198 0.32 13.84 21.72
N LEU A 199 -0.23 13.14 22.73
CA LEU A 199 0.41 12.98 24.04
C LEU A 199 1.73 12.23 23.92
N TRP A 200 1.81 11.20 23.06
CA TRP A 200 3.01 10.43 22.80
C TRP A 200 4.09 11.29 22.14
N CYS A 201 3.74 12.02 21.08
CA CYS A 201 4.65 12.94 20.39
C CYS A 201 5.14 14.04 21.33
N GLN A 202 4.26 14.60 22.17
CA GLN A 202 4.63 15.59 23.17
C GLN A 202 5.59 15.02 24.22
N PHE A 203 5.27 13.86 24.78
CA PHE A 203 6.10 13.17 25.76
C PHE A 203 7.51 12.92 25.23
N LEU A 204 7.63 12.44 23.99
CA LEU A 204 8.92 12.18 23.35
C LEU A 204 9.77 13.44 23.17
N ARG A 205 9.16 14.54 22.71
CA ARG A 205 9.86 15.83 22.54
C ARG A 205 10.36 16.40 23.86
N VAL A 206 9.57 16.31 24.92
CA VAL A 206 9.97 16.80 26.25
C VAL A 206 11.07 15.92 26.84
N SER A 207 10.96 14.60 26.68
CA SER A 207 11.92 13.64 27.23
C SER A 207 13.29 13.74 26.56
N SER A 208 13.36 13.99 25.25
CA SER A 208 14.64 14.19 24.54
C SER A 208 15.35 15.48 24.99
N VAL A 209 14.60 16.57 25.17
CA VAL A 209 15.15 17.84 25.67
C VAL A 209 15.71 17.69 27.08
N ASN A 210 15.03 16.95 27.95
CA ASN A 210 15.49 16.72 29.32
C ASN A 210 16.77 15.87 29.37
N GLN A 211 16.93 14.88 28.49
CA GLN A 211 18.21 14.14 28.38
C GLN A 211 19.34 15.05 27.90
N ASN A 212 19.13 15.86 26.87
CA ASN A 212 20.17 16.78 26.37
C ASN A 212 20.59 17.83 27.41
N LYS A 213 19.67 18.30 28.26
CA LYS A 213 20.00 19.20 29.39
C LYS A 213 20.83 18.53 30.48
N LEU A 214 20.63 17.24 30.72
CA LEU A 214 21.42 16.47 31.69
C LEU A 214 22.86 16.25 31.18
N PHE A 215 23.05 16.02 29.88
CA PHE A 215 24.38 15.82 29.29
C PHE A 215 25.17 17.12 29.07
N ASN A 216 24.50 18.25 28.81
CA ASN A 216 25.17 19.54 28.59
C ASN A 216 25.47 20.32 29.89
N ASN A 217 25.02 19.83 31.04
CA ASN A 217 25.29 20.41 32.37
C ASN A 217 26.34 19.61 33.17
N THR A 218 27.10 18.75 32.51
CA THR A 218 28.28 18.03 33.02
C THR A 218 29.47 18.29 32.13
#